data_AF-A0A655ACR0-F1
#
_entry.id   AF-A0A655ACR0-F1
#
_cell.length_a   1.000
_cell.length_b   1.000
_cell.length_c   1.000
_cell.angle_alpha   90.00
_cell.angle_beta   90.00
_cell.angle_gamma   90.00
#
_symmetry.space_group_name_H-M   'P 1'
#
loop_
_entity.id
_entity.type
_entity.pdbx_description
1 polymer ?
#
loop_
_entity_poly.entity_id
_entity_poly.type
_entity_poly.pdbx_seq_one_letter_code
_entity_poly.pdbx_strand_id
1 'polypeptide(L)'
;MFVALSWTKHPPPQTYDEAADKMWQTTECWRQWINIGNFPDHPWRAYLQRSALTLKGLTYSPTGALLAASTTSLPETPRGERNWDYRYAWIRDSTFALWGLYTLGLDREADDFFAFIADVSGANNNERHPLQVMYGVGGERSLVEAELHHLSGYDHARPVRIGNGAYNQRQHDIWGSILDSFYLHAKSREQVPENLWPVLKRQVEEAIKHWREPDRGIWEVRGEPQHFTSSKVMCWVALDRGAKLAERQGEKSYAQQWRAIADEIKADILEHGVDSRGVFTQRYGDEALDASLLLVVLTRFLPPDDPRVRNTVLAIADELTEDGLVLRYRVHETDDGLSGEEGTFTICSFWLVSALVEIGEMGRAKRLCERLLSFASPLLLYAEEIEPRSGRHLGNFPQAFTHLALINAVVHVIRAEEEADSSGMFQPANAPM
;
A
#
# COMPACT_ATOMS: atom_id res chain seq x y z
N MET A 1 -18.80 -4.76 38.31
CA MET A 1 -18.78 -3.31 38.04
C MET A 1 -18.32 -3.13 36.60
N PHE A 2 -19.06 -2.41 35.77
CA PHE A 2 -18.65 -2.07 34.41
C PHE A 2 -18.65 -0.55 34.26
N VAL A 3 -17.85 -0.05 33.31
CA VAL A 3 -17.84 1.36 32.91
C VAL A 3 -18.15 1.39 31.42
N ALA A 4 -19.13 2.20 31.02
CA ALA A 4 -19.47 2.41 29.62
C ALA A 4 -19.19 3.86 29.23
N LEU A 5 -18.41 4.04 28.17
CA LEU A 5 -18.20 5.30 27.50
C LEU A 5 -18.81 5.18 26.10
N SER A 6 -19.64 6.15 25.68
CA SER A 6 -20.32 6.11 24.37
C SER A 6 -20.17 7.45 23.67
N TRP A 7 -19.77 7.39 22.40
CA TRP A 7 -19.72 8.51 21.45
C TRP A 7 -20.55 8.17 20.22
N THR A 8 -21.80 7.77 20.44
CA THR A 8 -22.72 7.41 19.35
C THR A 8 -24.12 7.94 19.63
N LYS A 9 -24.99 7.95 18.62
CA LYS A 9 -26.42 8.22 18.77
C LYS A 9 -27.19 7.11 19.51
N HIS A 10 -26.57 5.96 19.74
CA HIS A 10 -27.18 4.81 20.40
C HIS A 10 -26.91 4.84 21.92
N PRO A 11 -27.87 4.42 22.75
CA PRO A 11 -27.71 4.46 24.20
C PRO A 11 -26.60 3.49 24.66
N PRO A 12 -25.78 3.87 25.66
CA PRO A 12 -24.85 2.95 26.29
C PRO A 12 -25.59 1.84 27.06
N PRO A 13 -24.97 0.67 27.27
CA PRO A 13 -25.55 -0.38 28.11
C PRO A 13 -25.81 0.16 29.53
N GLN A 14 -26.99 -0.13 30.06
CA GLN A 14 -27.43 0.30 31.40
C GLN A 14 -27.20 -0.78 32.46
N THR A 15 -27.06 -2.04 32.03
CA THR A 15 -26.85 -3.20 32.90
C THR A 15 -25.60 -3.97 32.49
N TYR A 16 -25.10 -4.80 33.42
CA TYR A 16 -23.99 -5.70 33.11
C TYR A 16 -24.36 -6.70 32.00
N ASP A 17 -25.58 -7.23 32.02
CA ASP A 17 -26.05 -8.17 31.01
C ASP A 17 -26.11 -7.52 29.62
N GLU A 18 -26.61 -6.28 29.52
CA GLU A 18 -26.57 -5.53 28.26
C GLU A 18 -25.14 -5.27 27.77
N ALA A 19 -24.20 -4.99 28.67
CA ALA A 19 -22.80 -4.79 28.32
C ALA A 19 -22.15 -6.10 27.82
N ALA A 20 -22.43 -7.21 28.49
CA ALA A 20 -21.95 -8.54 28.10
C ALA A 20 -22.54 -8.96 26.74
N ASP A 21 -23.83 -8.73 26.51
CA ASP A 21 -24.50 -9.02 25.25
C ASP A 21 -23.91 -8.21 24.09
N LYS A 22 -23.65 -6.91 24.30
CA LYS A 22 -22.98 -6.06 23.29
C LYS A 22 -21.57 -6.56 22.98
N MET A 23 -20.78 -6.93 24.00
CA MET A 23 -19.44 -7.49 23.81
C MET A 23 -19.48 -8.81 23.04
N TRP A 24 -20.45 -9.68 23.33
CA TRP A 24 -20.67 -10.93 22.60
C TRP A 24 -21.04 -10.67 21.14
N GLN A 25 -22.01 -9.78 20.88
CA GLN A 25 -22.42 -9.40 19.53
C GLN A 25 -21.26 -8.83 18.71
N THR A 26 -20.42 -7.98 19.29
CA THR A 26 -19.21 -7.48 18.64
C THR A 26 -18.25 -8.62 18.31
N THR A 27 -18.02 -9.55 19.25
CA THR A 27 -17.14 -10.71 19.05
C THR A 27 -17.64 -11.60 17.91
N GLU A 28 -18.94 -11.91 17.90
CA GLU A 28 -19.57 -12.74 16.86
C GLU A 28 -19.53 -12.06 15.50
N CYS A 29 -19.75 -10.73 15.42
CA CYS A 29 -19.63 -9.98 14.18
C CYS A 29 -18.22 -10.14 13.56
N TRP A 30 -17.17 -9.97 14.36
CA TRP A 30 -15.79 -10.14 13.90
C TRP A 30 -15.45 -11.59 13.53
N ARG A 31 -15.96 -12.58 14.28
CA ARG A 31 -15.80 -14.01 13.96
C ARG A 31 -16.48 -14.38 12.64
N GLN A 32 -17.71 -13.92 12.45
CA GLN A 32 -18.45 -14.15 11.21
C GLN A 32 -17.73 -13.50 10.03
N TRP A 33 -17.23 -12.27 10.19
CA TRP A 33 -16.51 -11.57 9.15
C TRP A 33 -15.21 -12.29 8.76
N ILE A 34 -14.35 -12.65 9.72
CA ILE A 34 -13.07 -13.28 9.41
C ILE A 34 -13.24 -14.68 8.81
N ASN A 35 -14.33 -15.39 9.11
CA ASN A 35 -14.61 -16.70 8.55
C ASN A 35 -15.02 -16.67 7.06
N ILE A 36 -15.27 -15.49 6.50
CA ILE A 36 -15.49 -15.32 5.05
C ILE A 36 -14.18 -15.46 4.28
N GLY A 37 -13.06 -15.06 4.90
CA GLY A 37 -11.76 -15.03 4.25
C GLY A 37 -11.16 -16.42 4.03
N ASN A 38 -10.45 -16.55 2.91
CA ASN A 38 -9.65 -17.71 2.54
C ASN A 38 -8.25 -17.56 3.11
N PHE A 39 -7.97 -18.32 4.16
CA PHE A 39 -6.65 -18.35 4.81
C PHE A 39 -5.99 -19.71 4.61
N PRO A 40 -4.78 -19.77 4.03
CA PRO A 40 -4.07 -21.03 3.80
C PRO A 40 -3.79 -21.74 5.13
N ASP A 41 -3.76 -23.07 5.09
CA ASP A 41 -3.38 -23.90 6.23
C ASP A 41 -1.85 -23.88 6.38
N HIS A 42 -1.34 -22.79 6.95
CA HIS A 42 0.08 -22.51 7.08
C HIS A 42 0.38 -21.95 8.47
N PRO A 43 1.57 -22.19 9.07
CA PRO A 43 1.95 -21.62 10.37
C PRO A 43 1.81 -20.09 10.46
N TRP A 44 1.89 -19.38 9.33
CA TRP A 44 1.74 -17.92 9.28
C TRP A 44 0.29 -17.42 9.13
N ARG A 45 -0.70 -18.33 9.14
CA ARG A 45 -2.12 -18.01 9.04
C ARG A 45 -2.59 -16.93 10.02
N ALA A 46 -2.11 -16.98 11.26
CA ALA A 46 -2.51 -16.03 12.30
C ALA A 46 -2.12 -14.58 11.97
N TYR A 47 -0.98 -14.37 11.28
CA TYR A 47 -0.55 -13.05 10.85
C TYR A 47 -1.42 -12.49 9.73
N LEU A 48 -1.85 -13.35 8.79
CA LEU A 48 -2.81 -12.98 7.75
C LEU A 48 -4.16 -12.58 8.36
N GLN A 49 -4.68 -13.41 9.27
CA GLN A 49 -5.97 -13.15 9.93
C GLN A 49 -5.92 -11.86 10.75
N ARG A 50 -4.86 -11.64 11.54
CA ARG A 50 -4.72 -10.38 12.28
C ARG A 50 -4.66 -9.19 11.33
N SER A 51 -3.83 -9.25 10.28
CA SER A 51 -3.68 -8.13 9.35
C SER A 51 -4.98 -7.79 8.64
N ALA A 52 -5.76 -8.80 8.22
CA ALA A 52 -7.09 -8.60 7.66
C ALA A 52 -8.05 -7.91 8.66
N LEU A 53 -8.09 -8.38 9.92
CA LEU A 53 -8.88 -7.75 10.98
C LEU A 53 -8.46 -6.30 11.23
N THR A 54 -7.16 -6.01 11.21
CA THR A 54 -6.63 -4.66 11.39
C THR A 54 -7.08 -3.73 10.27
N LEU A 55 -6.92 -4.16 9.01
CA LEU A 55 -7.36 -3.39 7.85
C LEU A 55 -8.87 -3.10 7.92
N LYS A 56 -9.68 -4.11 8.24
CA LYS A 56 -11.13 -3.93 8.44
C LYS A 56 -11.45 -2.98 9.61
N GLY A 57 -10.66 -3.03 10.67
CA GLY A 57 -10.80 -2.14 11.83
C GLY A 57 -10.44 -0.69 11.54
N LEU A 58 -9.59 -0.45 10.53
CA LEU A 58 -9.23 0.87 10.02
C LEU A 58 -10.20 1.39 8.95
N THR A 59 -11.14 0.57 8.49
CA THR A 59 -12.18 0.97 7.53
C THR A 59 -13.33 1.69 8.23
N TYR A 60 -13.60 2.93 7.82
CA TYR A 60 -14.75 3.68 8.28
C TYR A 60 -16.03 3.18 7.57
N SER A 61 -16.76 2.30 8.24
CA SER A 61 -17.93 1.61 7.69
C SER A 61 -18.98 2.50 7.00
N PRO A 62 -19.27 3.75 7.43
CA PRO A 62 -20.26 4.58 6.75
C PRO A 62 -19.90 4.99 5.32
N THR A 63 -18.62 5.13 5.00
CA THR A 63 -18.17 5.60 3.67
C THR A 63 -17.30 4.60 2.93
N GLY A 64 -16.70 3.62 3.63
CA GLY A 64 -15.70 2.72 3.06
C GLY A 64 -14.26 3.27 3.07
N ALA A 65 -14.05 4.48 3.58
CA ALA A 65 -12.72 5.09 3.67
C ALA A 65 -11.79 4.27 4.57
N LEU A 66 -10.64 3.85 4.07
CA LEU A 66 -9.62 3.15 4.85
C LEU A 66 -8.60 4.15 5.40
N LEU A 67 -8.47 4.21 6.72
CA LEU A 67 -7.44 5.03 7.37
C LEU A 67 -6.04 4.46 7.15
N ALA A 68 -5.04 5.32 6.91
CA ALA A 68 -3.64 4.91 6.89
C ALA A 68 -3.18 4.41 8.27
N ALA A 69 -3.61 5.06 9.35
CA ALA A 69 -3.54 4.56 10.72
C ALA A 69 -4.58 5.24 11.60
N SER A 70 -4.84 4.69 12.79
CA SER A 70 -5.71 5.31 13.80
C SER A 70 -4.99 6.31 14.72
N THR A 71 -3.72 6.62 14.43
CA THR A 71 -2.85 7.47 15.24
C THR A 71 -2.40 8.72 14.51
N THR A 72 -1.88 9.67 15.28
CA THR A 72 -1.21 10.87 14.79
C THR A 72 0.04 11.14 15.61
N SER A 73 1.05 11.72 14.96
CA SER A 73 2.23 12.31 15.59
C SER A 73 3.04 11.34 16.45
N LEU A 74 2.98 10.05 16.13
CA LEU A 74 3.95 9.09 16.63
C LEU A 74 5.23 9.24 15.81
N PRO A 75 6.41 9.32 16.45
CA PRO A 75 7.62 9.73 15.76
C PRO A 75 8.30 8.57 15.01
N GLU A 76 8.71 8.81 13.76
CA GLU A 76 9.53 7.88 12.96
C GLU A 76 10.90 7.65 13.61
N THR A 77 11.45 8.64 14.33
CA THR A 77 12.66 8.48 15.15
C THR A 77 12.47 9.06 16.54
N PRO A 78 13.02 8.44 17.61
CA PRO A 78 12.87 8.98 18.97
C PRO A 78 13.25 10.46 19.06
N ARG A 79 12.29 11.29 19.47
CA ARG A 79 12.42 12.76 19.56
C ARG A 79 12.67 13.50 18.23
N GLY A 80 12.47 12.83 17.11
CA GLY A 80 12.56 13.40 15.77
C GLY A 80 11.37 14.30 15.42
N GLU A 81 11.51 14.96 14.27
CA GLU A 81 10.51 15.89 13.71
C GLU A 81 9.54 15.25 12.71
N ARG A 82 9.78 13.99 12.32
CA ARG A 82 8.95 13.20 11.39
C ARG A 82 7.77 12.57 12.13
N ASN A 83 6.77 13.41 12.40
CA ASN A 83 5.60 13.08 13.24
C ASN A 83 4.32 13.48 12.48
N TRP A 84 3.64 12.53 11.86
CA TRP A 84 2.55 12.79 10.91
C TRP A 84 1.18 12.35 11.42
N ASP A 85 0.12 13.04 10.99
CA ASP A 85 -1.26 12.62 11.20
C ASP A 85 -1.70 11.66 10.10
N TYR A 86 -1.96 10.41 10.47
CA TYR A 86 -2.30 9.32 9.54
C TYR A 86 -3.79 8.94 9.60
N ARG A 87 -4.60 9.74 10.30
CA ARG A 87 -6.06 9.51 10.44
C ARG A 87 -6.86 9.96 9.21
N TYR A 88 -6.28 9.79 8.03
CA TYR A 88 -6.86 10.11 6.73
C TYR A 88 -6.82 8.90 5.80
N ALA A 89 -7.64 8.95 4.75
CA ALA A 89 -7.70 7.92 3.73
C ALA A 89 -6.87 8.36 2.52
N TRP A 90 -5.67 7.79 2.39
CA TRP A 90 -4.87 7.90 1.18
C TRP A 90 -5.45 7.02 0.10
N ILE A 91 -5.57 7.57 -1.10
CA ILE A 91 -6.09 6.81 -2.24
C ILE A 91 -5.15 5.66 -2.58
N ARG A 92 -3.84 5.94 -2.63
CA ARG A 92 -2.80 4.92 -2.84
C ARG A 92 -2.94 3.78 -1.82
N ASP A 93 -2.78 4.08 -0.53
CA ASP A 93 -2.74 3.07 0.54
C ASP A 93 -4.01 2.20 0.52
N SER A 94 -5.16 2.83 0.27
CA SER A 94 -6.44 2.13 0.18
C SER A 94 -6.51 1.20 -1.04
N THR A 95 -6.09 1.66 -2.23
CA THR A 95 -6.09 0.83 -3.45
C THR A 95 -5.22 -0.40 -3.32
N PHE A 96 -4.08 -0.24 -2.67
CA PHE A 96 -3.16 -1.30 -2.31
C PHE A 96 -3.81 -2.25 -1.29
N ALA A 97 -4.44 -1.71 -0.23
CA ALA A 97 -5.07 -2.52 0.82
C ALA A 97 -6.16 -3.45 0.30
N LEU A 98 -6.93 -2.98 -0.69
CA LEU A 98 -7.95 -3.76 -1.36
C LEU A 98 -7.40 -5.02 -2.01
N TRP A 99 -6.21 -4.94 -2.60
CA TRP A 99 -5.62 -6.10 -3.24
C TRP A 99 -5.23 -7.19 -2.24
N GLY A 100 -4.73 -6.82 -1.06
CA GLY A 100 -4.45 -7.77 0.01
C GLY A 100 -5.70 -8.46 0.53
N LEU A 101 -6.75 -7.69 0.83
CA LEU A 101 -8.04 -8.23 1.27
C LEU A 101 -8.68 -9.12 0.20
N TYR A 102 -8.64 -8.67 -1.06
CA TYR A 102 -9.10 -9.44 -2.22
C TYR A 102 -8.35 -10.78 -2.36
N THR A 103 -7.03 -10.79 -2.15
CA THR A 103 -6.21 -12.01 -2.19
C THR A 103 -6.64 -13.04 -1.13
N LEU A 104 -7.25 -12.56 -0.04
CA LEU A 104 -7.84 -13.38 1.02
C LEU A 104 -9.34 -13.63 0.81
N GLY A 105 -9.93 -13.30 -0.34
CA GLY A 105 -11.36 -13.50 -0.63
C GLY A 105 -12.30 -12.54 0.10
N LEU A 106 -11.79 -11.41 0.60
CA LEU A 106 -12.56 -10.38 1.30
C LEU A 106 -12.91 -9.24 0.34
N ASP A 107 -13.89 -9.48 -0.53
CA ASP A 107 -14.18 -8.59 -1.67
C ASP A 107 -15.02 -7.36 -1.32
N ARG A 108 -15.79 -7.40 -0.23
CA ARG A 108 -16.77 -6.34 0.10
C ARG A 108 -16.08 -5.02 0.42
N GLU A 109 -14.92 -5.09 1.04
CA GLU A 109 -14.12 -3.92 1.40
C GLU A 109 -13.63 -3.18 0.15
N ALA A 110 -13.41 -3.89 -0.97
CA ALA A 110 -13.12 -3.28 -2.25
C ALA A 110 -14.32 -2.51 -2.81
N ASP A 111 -15.51 -3.10 -2.74
CA ASP A 111 -16.75 -2.45 -3.16
C ASP A 111 -17.02 -1.16 -2.36
N ASP A 112 -16.85 -1.22 -1.03
CA ASP A 112 -17.03 -0.08 -0.13
C ASP A 112 -16.05 1.06 -0.47
N PHE A 113 -14.78 0.76 -0.72
CA PHE A 113 -13.80 1.77 -1.11
C PHE A 113 -14.06 2.33 -2.51
N PHE A 114 -14.50 1.51 -3.48
CA PHE A 114 -14.87 2.04 -4.80
C PHE A 114 -16.08 2.97 -4.73
N ALA A 115 -17.03 2.70 -3.82
CA ALA A 115 -18.11 3.64 -3.52
C ALA A 115 -17.55 4.96 -2.95
N PHE A 116 -16.59 4.89 -2.02
CA PHE A 116 -15.90 6.08 -1.51
C PHE A 116 -15.25 6.90 -2.64
N ILE A 117 -14.52 6.26 -3.55
CA ILE A 117 -13.92 6.92 -4.72
C ILE A 117 -14.97 7.60 -5.60
N ALA A 118 -16.09 6.91 -5.87
CA ALA A 118 -17.19 7.45 -6.66
C ALA A 118 -17.72 8.73 -6.03
N ASP A 119 -17.95 8.72 -4.72
CA ASP A 119 -18.47 9.85 -3.95
C ASP A 119 -17.50 11.04 -3.97
N VAL A 120 -16.22 10.83 -3.63
CA VAL A 120 -15.24 11.93 -3.55
C VAL A 120 -14.85 12.52 -4.91
N SER A 121 -15.04 11.75 -5.99
CA SER A 121 -14.89 12.24 -7.38
C SER A 121 -16.10 13.03 -7.88
N GLY A 122 -17.24 12.95 -7.18
CA GLY A 122 -18.52 13.53 -7.59
C GLY A 122 -19.30 12.70 -8.63
N ALA A 123 -18.86 11.48 -8.93
CA ALA A 123 -19.45 10.65 -10.00
C ALA A 123 -20.93 10.36 -9.77
N ASN A 124 -21.33 10.14 -8.51
CA ASN A 124 -22.72 9.86 -8.13
C ASN A 124 -23.64 11.10 -8.20
N ASN A 125 -23.07 12.31 -8.23
CA ASN A 125 -23.82 13.57 -8.20
C ASN A 125 -23.75 14.34 -9.53
N ASN A 126 -23.26 13.72 -10.61
CA ASN A 126 -22.93 14.39 -11.88
C ASN A 126 -21.98 15.59 -11.74
N GLU A 127 -21.25 15.66 -10.63
CA GLU A 127 -20.17 16.61 -10.42
C GLU A 127 -18.84 15.99 -10.86
N ARG A 128 -17.83 16.83 -11.04
CA ARG A 128 -16.53 16.40 -11.58
C ARG A 128 -15.42 17.06 -10.80
N HIS A 129 -14.98 16.42 -9.74
CA HIS A 129 -13.86 16.87 -8.92
C HIS A 129 -12.59 16.10 -9.28
N PRO A 130 -11.41 16.75 -9.39
CA PRO A 130 -10.15 16.02 -9.46
C PRO A 130 -9.94 15.23 -8.17
N LEU A 131 -9.32 14.05 -8.27
CA LEU A 131 -8.95 13.29 -7.08
C LEU A 131 -7.79 13.98 -6.36
N GLN A 132 -7.81 13.93 -5.03
CA GLN A 132 -6.72 14.31 -4.16
C GLN A 132 -5.95 13.08 -3.71
N VAL A 133 -4.72 13.30 -3.25
CA VAL A 133 -3.87 12.27 -2.64
C VAL A 133 -4.59 11.55 -1.49
N MET A 134 -5.28 12.32 -0.64
CA MET A 134 -5.95 11.81 0.55
C MET A 134 -7.19 12.64 0.92
N TYR A 135 -8.04 12.06 1.76
CA TYR A 135 -9.29 12.63 2.23
C TYR A 135 -9.53 12.37 3.72
N GLY A 136 -10.36 13.20 4.35
CA GLY A 136 -11.00 12.82 5.61
C GLY A 136 -11.95 11.64 5.41
N VAL A 137 -12.30 10.94 6.49
CA VAL A 137 -13.16 9.74 6.42
C VAL A 137 -14.57 10.03 5.88
N GLY A 138 -15.05 11.27 5.99
CA GLY A 138 -16.30 11.74 5.40
C GLY A 138 -16.16 12.28 3.98
N GLY A 139 -14.97 12.19 3.37
CA GLY A 139 -14.65 12.78 2.07
C GLY A 139 -14.18 14.23 2.16
N GLU A 140 -13.84 14.72 3.35
CA GLU A 140 -13.35 16.08 3.54
C GLU A 140 -12.07 16.32 2.75
N ARG A 141 -12.04 17.43 2.01
CA ARG A 141 -10.96 17.78 1.06
C ARG A 141 -9.89 18.71 1.63
N SER A 142 -10.15 19.32 2.78
CA SER A 142 -9.27 20.27 3.45
C SER A 142 -8.69 19.64 4.70
N LEU A 143 -7.39 19.35 4.68
CA LEU A 143 -6.66 18.67 5.74
C LEU A 143 -5.45 19.50 6.18
N VAL A 144 -5.69 20.81 6.35
CA VAL A 144 -4.63 21.79 6.66
C VAL A 144 -3.80 21.34 7.86
N GLU A 145 -2.50 21.18 7.63
CA GLU A 145 -1.55 20.82 8.67
C GLU A 145 -1.40 21.96 9.69
N ALA A 146 -1.43 21.61 10.98
CA ALA A 146 -1.24 22.54 12.08
C ALA A 146 -0.46 21.88 13.21
N GLU A 147 0.39 22.65 13.88
CA GLU A 147 1.17 22.21 15.04
C GLU A 147 0.46 22.55 16.36
N LEU A 148 0.42 21.58 17.27
CA LEU A 148 -0.17 21.71 18.60
C LEU A 148 0.91 21.93 19.66
N HIS A 149 1.43 23.16 19.76
CA HIS A 149 2.54 23.50 20.67
C HIS A 149 2.25 23.30 22.17
N HIS A 150 0.98 23.14 22.55
CA HIS A 150 0.55 22.90 23.93
C HIS A 150 0.70 21.44 24.37
N LEU A 151 0.94 20.51 23.44
CA LEU A 151 1.17 19.09 23.72
C LEU A 151 2.67 18.80 23.77
N SER A 152 3.09 17.93 24.69
CA SER A 152 4.49 17.52 24.81
C SER A 152 4.93 16.53 23.73
N GLY A 153 3.98 15.83 23.11
CA GLY A 153 4.22 14.70 22.21
C GLY A 153 4.63 13.42 22.93
N TYR A 154 4.57 12.30 22.20
CA TYR A 154 4.98 10.99 22.69
C TYR A 154 6.50 10.96 22.91
N ASP A 155 6.95 10.53 24.08
CA ASP A 155 8.38 10.52 24.46
C ASP A 155 9.09 11.88 24.23
N HIS A 156 8.33 12.97 24.40
CA HIS A 156 8.75 14.35 24.15
C HIS A 156 9.11 14.68 22.68
N ALA A 157 8.73 13.84 21.71
CA ALA A 157 8.90 14.11 20.30
C ALA A 157 8.03 15.29 19.84
N ARG A 158 8.61 16.17 19.03
CA ARG A 158 7.97 17.39 18.56
C ARG A 158 8.31 17.62 17.08
N PRO A 159 7.40 18.24 16.32
CA PRO A 159 6.11 18.78 16.76
C PRO A 159 5.01 17.72 16.84
N VAL A 160 3.90 18.05 17.51
CA VAL A 160 2.65 17.31 17.42
C VAL A 160 1.82 17.96 16.33
N ARG A 161 1.43 17.22 15.30
CA ARG A 161 0.69 17.70 14.14
C ARG A 161 -0.73 17.15 14.10
N ILE A 162 -1.63 17.94 13.54
CA ILE A 162 -2.92 17.50 13.02
C ILE A 162 -3.05 17.99 11.59
N GLY A 163 -3.85 17.33 10.77
CA GLY A 163 -3.80 17.58 9.33
C GLY A 163 -2.54 16.96 8.72
N ASN A 164 -2.41 17.03 7.41
CA ASN A 164 -1.26 16.46 6.73
C ASN A 164 -0.93 17.28 5.48
N GLY A 165 0.29 17.81 5.42
CA GLY A 165 0.75 18.69 4.35
C GLY A 165 0.69 18.08 2.95
N ALA A 166 0.68 16.76 2.81
CA ALA A 166 0.63 16.11 1.50
C ALA A 166 -0.74 16.25 0.79
N TYR A 167 -1.80 16.71 1.48
CA TYR A 167 -3.16 16.76 0.93
C TYR A 167 -3.32 17.68 -0.30
N ASN A 168 -2.40 18.63 -0.48
CA ASN A 168 -2.36 19.58 -1.59
C ASN A 168 -1.19 19.33 -2.56
N GLN A 169 -0.40 18.27 -2.36
CA GLN A 169 0.68 17.89 -3.25
C GLN A 169 0.12 17.29 -4.55
N ARG A 170 0.92 17.39 -5.61
CA ARG A 170 0.73 16.62 -6.84
C ARG A 170 1.59 15.38 -6.76
N GLN A 171 0.95 14.22 -6.79
CA GLN A 171 1.60 12.92 -6.80
C GLN A 171 1.04 12.12 -7.99
N HIS A 172 1.92 11.65 -8.86
CA HIS A 172 1.52 11.03 -10.12
C HIS A 172 1.20 9.53 -10.00
N ASP A 173 1.59 8.91 -8.88
CA ASP A 173 1.32 7.50 -8.58
C ASP A 173 -0.16 7.18 -8.36
N ILE A 174 -0.97 8.19 -7.97
CA ILE A 174 -2.39 8.01 -7.66
C ILE A 174 -3.17 7.41 -8.83
N TRP A 175 -2.88 7.84 -10.06
CA TRP A 175 -3.61 7.38 -11.25
C TRP A 175 -3.37 5.90 -11.52
N GLY A 176 -2.11 5.47 -11.43
CA GLY A 176 -1.73 4.07 -11.59
C GLY A 176 -2.31 3.19 -10.49
N SER A 177 -2.26 3.67 -9.24
CA SER A 177 -2.73 2.93 -8.08
C SER A 177 -4.23 2.61 -8.17
N ILE A 178 -5.03 3.60 -8.58
CA ILE A 178 -6.47 3.39 -8.83
C ILE A 178 -6.68 2.37 -9.96
N LEU A 179 -6.08 2.59 -11.13
CA LEU A 179 -6.36 1.73 -12.29
C LEU A 179 -5.87 0.30 -12.11
N ASP A 180 -4.78 0.08 -11.37
CA ASP A 180 -4.32 -1.27 -11.04
C ASP A 180 -5.31 -1.99 -10.13
N SER A 181 -5.76 -1.34 -9.05
CA SER A 181 -6.77 -1.89 -8.14
C SER A 181 -8.09 -2.23 -8.85
N PHE A 182 -8.57 -1.33 -9.71
CA PHE A 182 -9.75 -1.58 -10.53
C PHE A 182 -9.56 -2.69 -11.56
N TYR A 183 -8.39 -2.77 -12.20
CA TYR A 183 -8.09 -3.83 -13.14
C TYR A 183 -8.08 -5.22 -12.48
N LEU A 184 -7.48 -5.32 -11.29
CA LEU A 184 -7.46 -6.55 -10.50
C LEU A 184 -8.87 -6.98 -10.09
N HIS A 185 -9.71 -6.05 -9.64
CA HIS A 185 -11.10 -6.33 -9.31
C HIS A 185 -11.94 -6.70 -10.56
N ALA A 186 -11.79 -5.99 -11.67
CA ALA A 186 -12.51 -6.29 -12.91
C ALA A 186 -12.12 -7.65 -13.51
N LYS A 187 -10.87 -8.09 -13.29
CA LYS A 187 -10.40 -9.42 -13.70
C LYS A 187 -11.12 -10.54 -12.94
N SER A 188 -11.51 -10.31 -11.69
CA SER A 188 -12.15 -11.32 -10.84
C SER A 188 -13.65 -11.45 -11.06
N ARG A 189 -14.34 -10.32 -11.25
CA ARG A 189 -15.80 -10.28 -11.46
C ARG A 189 -16.23 -10.27 -12.92
N GLU A 190 -15.27 -10.24 -13.84
CA GLU A 190 -15.48 -10.13 -15.29
C GLU A 190 -16.31 -8.89 -15.72
N GLN A 191 -16.41 -7.87 -14.87
CA GLN A 191 -17.22 -6.68 -15.11
C GLN A 191 -16.51 -5.40 -14.64
N VAL A 192 -16.74 -4.30 -15.37
CA VAL A 192 -16.33 -2.95 -14.96
C VAL A 192 -17.62 -2.17 -14.67
N PRO A 193 -17.81 -1.63 -13.45
CA PRO A 193 -19.00 -0.85 -13.14
C PRO A 193 -19.12 0.37 -14.08
N GLU A 194 -20.26 0.50 -14.77
CA GLU A 194 -20.48 1.53 -15.80
C GLU A 194 -20.33 2.95 -15.24
N ASN A 195 -20.76 3.17 -13.99
CA ASN A 195 -20.65 4.46 -13.31
C ASN A 195 -19.21 4.88 -13.02
N LEU A 196 -18.27 3.92 -12.93
CA LEU A 196 -16.86 4.19 -12.62
C LEU A 196 -16.02 4.34 -13.88
N TRP A 197 -16.47 3.83 -15.03
CA TRP A 197 -15.74 3.96 -16.29
C TRP A 197 -15.33 5.41 -16.63
N PRO A 198 -16.21 6.44 -16.50
CA PRO A 198 -15.81 7.84 -16.72
C PRO A 198 -14.74 8.34 -15.74
N VAL A 199 -14.72 7.82 -14.51
CA VAL A 199 -13.71 8.16 -13.49
C VAL A 199 -12.36 7.57 -13.88
N LEU A 200 -12.35 6.28 -14.26
CA LEU A 200 -11.14 5.56 -14.68
C LEU A 200 -10.52 6.17 -15.94
N LYS A 201 -11.34 6.47 -16.94
CA LYS A 201 -10.90 7.15 -18.17
C LYS A 201 -10.21 8.47 -17.87
N ARG A 202 -10.76 9.27 -16.94
CA ARG A 202 -10.15 10.53 -16.52
C ARG A 202 -8.79 10.31 -15.86
N GLN A 203 -8.61 9.26 -15.07
CA GLN A 203 -7.29 8.98 -14.46
C GLN A 203 -6.24 8.69 -15.54
N VAL A 204 -6.61 7.97 -16.61
CA VAL A 204 -5.72 7.79 -17.77
C VAL A 204 -5.41 9.14 -18.44
N GLU A 205 -6.42 9.98 -18.66
CA GLU A 205 -6.25 11.29 -19.30
C GLU A 205 -5.34 12.22 -18.48
N GLU A 206 -5.47 12.22 -17.15
CA GLU A 206 -4.58 12.98 -16.25
C GLU A 206 -3.14 12.43 -16.31
N ALA A 207 -2.95 11.10 -16.32
CA ALA A 207 -1.63 10.50 -16.49
C ALA A 207 -0.99 10.88 -17.84
N ILE A 208 -1.74 10.84 -18.94
CA ILE A 208 -1.26 11.28 -20.28
C ILE A 208 -0.78 12.73 -20.25
N LYS A 209 -1.54 13.59 -19.58
CA LYS A 209 -1.28 15.03 -19.54
C LYS A 209 -0.04 15.37 -18.70
N HIS A 210 0.17 14.66 -17.60
CA HIS A 210 1.13 15.06 -16.57
C HIS A 210 2.35 14.15 -16.45
N TRP A 211 2.43 12.98 -17.12
CA TRP A 211 3.55 12.05 -16.92
C TRP A 211 4.92 12.64 -17.25
N ARG A 212 5.03 13.70 -18.06
CA ARG A 212 6.31 14.39 -18.34
C ARG A 212 6.69 15.44 -17.30
N GLU A 213 5.82 15.75 -16.36
CA GLU A 213 6.08 16.72 -15.29
C GLU A 213 6.75 16.05 -14.09
N PRO A 214 7.56 16.78 -13.30
CA PRO A 214 8.05 16.32 -12.02
C PRO A 214 6.95 16.35 -10.94
N ASP A 215 7.09 15.52 -9.91
CA ASP A 215 6.13 15.41 -8.80
C ASP A 215 6.82 15.19 -7.44
N ARG A 216 6.06 14.86 -6.39
CA ARG A 216 6.58 14.64 -5.03
C ARG A 216 6.79 13.17 -4.66
N GLY A 217 6.58 12.25 -5.61
CA GLY A 217 6.80 10.82 -5.41
C GLY A 217 5.87 10.18 -4.38
N ILE A 218 6.01 8.87 -4.23
CA ILE A 218 5.23 8.06 -3.26
C ILE A 218 5.54 8.41 -1.81
N TRP A 219 6.75 8.90 -1.54
CA TRP A 219 7.22 9.29 -0.20
C TRP A 219 6.89 10.74 0.17
N GLU A 220 6.15 11.46 -0.69
CA GLU A 220 5.58 12.77 -0.38
C GLU A 220 6.63 13.83 0.02
N VAL A 221 7.82 13.75 -0.59
CA VAL A 221 9.00 14.51 -0.16
C VAL A 221 8.72 16.02 -0.13
N ARG A 222 9.30 16.70 0.87
CA ARG A 222 9.13 18.16 1.03
C ARG A 222 10.11 18.96 0.16
N GLY A 223 11.18 18.35 -0.34
CA GLY A 223 12.13 18.93 -1.31
C GLY A 223 11.54 19.18 -2.70
N GLU A 224 12.29 19.82 -3.61
CA GLU A 224 11.76 20.22 -4.93
C GLU A 224 11.20 19.06 -5.77
N PRO A 225 10.12 19.25 -6.57
CA PRO A 225 9.59 18.18 -7.41
C PRO A 225 10.65 17.58 -8.33
N GLN A 226 10.67 16.25 -8.46
CA GLN A 226 11.64 15.52 -9.29
C GLN A 226 10.95 14.61 -10.31
N HIS A 227 11.70 14.12 -11.28
CA HIS A 227 11.28 13.01 -12.15
C HIS A 227 11.53 11.67 -11.44
N PHE A 228 10.70 11.35 -10.44
CA PHE A 228 10.81 10.07 -9.73
C PHE A 228 10.47 8.90 -10.64
N THR A 229 11.36 7.92 -10.73
CA THR A 229 11.19 6.76 -11.62
C THR A 229 9.95 5.95 -11.24
N SER A 230 9.68 5.77 -9.95
CA SER A 230 8.47 5.08 -9.47
C SER A 230 7.18 5.79 -9.86
N SER A 231 7.14 7.13 -9.83
CA SER A 231 6.00 7.91 -10.33
C SER A 231 5.77 7.68 -11.83
N LYS A 232 6.83 7.64 -12.64
CA LYS A 232 6.70 7.34 -14.08
C LYS A 232 6.22 5.92 -14.33
N VAL A 233 6.72 4.94 -13.57
CA VAL A 233 6.23 3.56 -13.60
C VAL A 233 4.74 3.51 -13.29
N MET A 234 4.26 4.27 -12.30
CA MET A 234 2.83 4.31 -12.00
C MET A 234 1.99 5.04 -13.05
N CYS A 235 2.53 6.04 -13.74
CA CYS A 235 1.90 6.58 -14.96
C CYS A 235 1.81 5.49 -16.05
N TRP A 236 2.87 4.70 -16.26
CA TRP A 236 2.83 3.56 -17.17
C TRP A 236 1.74 2.56 -16.76
N VAL A 237 1.63 2.24 -15.47
CA VAL A 237 0.58 1.35 -14.94
C VAL A 237 -0.80 1.91 -15.27
N ALA A 238 -1.04 3.21 -15.08
CA ALA A 238 -2.31 3.82 -15.44
C ALA A 238 -2.67 3.56 -16.91
N LEU A 239 -1.73 3.77 -17.83
CA LEU A 239 -1.95 3.58 -19.26
C LEU A 239 -2.13 2.11 -19.65
N ASP A 240 -1.29 1.20 -19.13
CA ASP A 240 -1.38 -0.23 -19.42
C ASP A 240 -2.69 -0.84 -18.89
N ARG A 241 -3.04 -0.55 -17.63
CA ARG A 241 -4.29 -1.05 -17.01
C ARG A 241 -5.51 -0.39 -17.63
N GLY A 242 -5.44 0.91 -17.92
CA GLY A 242 -6.45 1.63 -18.68
C GLY A 242 -6.71 0.99 -20.05
N ALA A 243 -5.66 0.66 -20.80
CA ALA A 243 -5.80 0.02 -22.11
C ALA A 243 -6.50 -1.35 -22.01
N LYS A 244 -6.11 -2.17 -21.03
CA LYS A 244 -6.74 -3.49 -20.78
C LYS A 244 -8.21 -3.37 -20.36
N LEU A 245 -8.55 -2.37 -19.55
CA LEU A 245 -9.93 -2.07 -19.18
C LEU A 245 -10.75 -1.57 -20.38
N ALA A 246 -10.17 -0.71 -21.24
CA ALA A 246 -10.81 -0.25 -22.47
C ALA A 246 -11.14 -1.40 -23.43
N GLU A 247 -10.24 -2.38 -23.58
CA GLU A 247 -10.52 -3.58 -24.39
C GLU A 247 -11.72 -4.35 -23.85
N ARG A 248 -11.82 -4.51 -22.53
CA ARG A 248 -12.96 -5.18 -21.87
C ARG A 248 -14.28 -4.43 -22.06
N GLN A 249 -14.24 -3.10 -22.08
CA GLN A 249 -15.41 -2.25 -22.36
C GLN A 249 -15.75 -2.13 -23.86
N GLY A 250 -14.98 -2.75 -24.75
CA GLY A 250 -15.19 -2.64 -26.20
C GLY A 250 -14.67 -1.34 -26.83
N GLU A 251 -13.96 -0.52 -26.06
CA GLU A 251 -13.43 0.80 -26.44
C GLU A 251 -12.07 0.67 -27.15
N LYS A 252 -12.05 -0.04 -28.29
CA LYS A 252 -10.82 -0.43 -29.00
C LYS A 252 -9.90 0.74 -29.40
N SER A 253 -10.48 1.89 -29.73
CA SER A 253 -9.72 3.10 -30.07
C SER A 253 -8.90 3.60 -28.89
N TYR A 254 -9.53 3.70 -27.70
CA TYR A 254 -8.84 4.07 -26.47
C TYR A 254 -7.77 3.05 -26.09
N ALA A 255 -8.08 1.76 -26.19
CA ALA A 255 -7.11 0.70 -25.92
C ALA A 255 -5.83 0.83 -26.77
N GLN A 256 -5.98 1.06 -28.08
CA GLN A 256 -4.83 1.22 -28.98
C GLN A 256 -4.03 2.49 -28.66
N GLN A 257 -4.71 3.62 -28.46
CA GLN A 257 -4.06 4.89 -28.14
C GLN A 257 -3.28 4.81 -26.83
N TRP A 258 -3.91 4.28 -25.78
CA TRP A 258 -3.29 4.20 -24.46
C TRP A 258 -2.14 3.21 -24.40
N ARG A 259 -2.21 2.10 -25.15
CA ARG A 259 -1.08 1.17 -25.28
C ARG A 259 0.12 1.83 -25.94
N ALA A 260 -0.08 2.61 -27.01
CA ALA A 260 1.02 3.32 -27.67
C ALA A 260 1.70 4.34 -26.73
N ILE A 261 0.93 5.04 -25.90
CA ILE A 261 1.49 5.97 -24.90
C ILE A 261 2.17 5.20 -23.76
N ALA A 262 1.64 4.05 -23.34
CA ALA A 262 2.32 3.19 -22.38
C ALA A 262 3.70 2.76 -22.91
N ASP A 263 3.79 2.37 -24.18
CA ASP A 263 5.07 2.00 -24.80
C ASP A 263 6.05 3.19 -24.85
N GLU A 264 5.56 4.41 -25.09
CA GLU A 264 6.35 5.64 -25.01
C GLU A 264 6.90 5.88 -23.60
N ILE A 265 6.04 5.85 -22.58
CA ILE A 265 6.44 6.04 -21.18
C ILE A 265 7.45 4.96 -20.76
N LYS A 266 7.23 3.70 -21.19
CA LYS A 266 8.15 2.60 -20.91
C LYS A 266 9.52 2.85 -21.53
N ALA A 267 9.58 3.29 -22.79
CA ALA A 267 10.85 3.62 -23.43
C ALA A 267 11.60 4.74 -22.67
N ASP A 268 10.89 5.80 -22.29
CA ASP A 268 11.45 6.92 -21.52
C ASP A 268 12.03 6.48 -20.16
N ILE A 269 11.30 5.64 -19.42
CA ILE A 269 11.77 5.09 -18.14
C ILE A 269 13.02 4.24 -18.32
N LEU A 270 13.07 3.41 -19.36
CA LEU A 270 14.22 2.53 -19.60
C LEU A 270 15.46 3.30 -20.09
N GLU A 271 15.26 4.46 -20.70
CA GLU A 271 16.34 5.36 -21.12
C GLU A 271 16.89 6.20 -19.96
N HIS A 272 16.01 6.75 -19.12
CA HIS A 272 16.38 7.77 -18.15
C HIS A 272 16.37 7.33 -16.68
N GLY A 273 15.64 6.26 -16.35
CA GLY A 273 15.43 5.78 -14.99
C GLY A 273 16.30 4.60 -14.58
N VAL A 274 17.30 4.24 -15.38
CA VAL A 274 18.20 3.10 -15.16
C VAL A 274 19.66 3.56 -15.21
N ASP A 275 20.47 3.16 -14.22
CA ASP A 275 21.89 3.48 -14.19
C ASP A 275 22.75 2.58 -15.09
N SER A 276 24.06 2.84 -15.10
CA SER A 276 25.03 2.05 -15.88
C SER A 276 25.17 0.59 -15.45
N ARG A 277 24.72 0.22 -14.23
CA ARG A 277 24.67 -1.16 -13.71
C ARG A 277 23.41 -1.89 -14.16
N GLY A 278 22.47 -1.20 -14.82
CA GLY A 278 21.17 -1.73 -15.13
C GLY A 278 20.23 -1.74 -13.92
N VAL A 279 20.42 -0.85 -12.96
CA VAL A 279 19.56 -0.74 -11.76
C VAL A 279 18.63 0.46 -11.91
N PHE A 280 17.34 0.29 -11.59
CA PHE A 280 16.42 1.42 -11.54
C PHE A 280 16.79 2.36 -10.37
N THR A 281 16.87 3.65 -10.66
CA THR A 281 17.26 4.67 -9.67
C THR A 281 16.08 5.51 -9.24
N GLN A 282 16.22 6.21 -8.10
CA GLN A 282 15.16 6.98 -7.47
C GLN A 282 14.52 8.00 -8.42
N ARG A 283 15.37 8.75 -9.13
CA ARG A 283 14.96 9.80 -10.07
C ARG A 283 15.85 9.80 -11.30
N TYR A 284 15.36 10.38 -12.39
CA TYR A 284 16.10 10.46 -13.64
C TYR A 284 17.43 11.21 -13.47
N GLY A 285 18.50 10.64 -14.03
CA GLY A 285 19.84 11.22 -14.01
C GLY A 285 20.59 11.12 -12.67
N ASP A 286 20.08 10.32 -11.71
CA ASP A 286 20.72 10.04 -10.42
C ASP A 286 21.07 8.54 -10.30
N GLU A 287 21.94 8.20 -9.34
CA GLU A 287 22.36 6.83 -9.00
C GLU A 287 21.77 6.33 -7.67
N ALA A 288 21.10 7.21 -6.90
CA ALA A 288 20.49 6.86 -5.62
C ALA A 288 19.43 5.75 -5.76
N LEU A 289 19.43 4.79 -4.82
CA LEU A 289 18.44 3.72 -4.75
C LEU A 289 17.18 4.18 -4.01
N ASP A 290 16.04 3.62 -4.39
CA ASP A 290 14.77 3.83 -3.69
C ASP A 290 13.94 2.54 -3.66
N ALA A 291 13.43 2.20 -2.47
CA ALA A 291 12.70 0.95 -2.26
C ALA A 291 11.39 0.87 -3.05
N SER A 292 10.82 2.00 -3.48
CA SER A 292 9.64 2.02 -4.34
C SER A 292 9.88 1.35 -5.70
N LEU A 293 11.13 1.19 -6.13
CA LEU A 293 11.46 0.47 -7.37
C LEU A 293 11.31 -1.05 -7.25
N LEU A 294 11.10 -1.59 -6.05
CA LEU A 294 10.62 -2.97 -5.87
C LEU A 294 9.24 -3.16 -6.51
N LEU A 295 8.44 -2.10 -6.66
CA LEU A 295 7.15 -2.16 -7.34
C LEU A 295 7.27 -2.45 -8.84
N VAL A 296 8.45 -2.28 -9.46
CA VAL A 296 8.67 -2.57 -10.89
C VAL A 296 8.28 -4.03 -11.23
N VAL A 297 8.72 -4.99 -10.41
CA VAL A 297 8.40 -6.41 -10.63
C VAL A 297 6.97 -6.74 -10.20
N LEU A 298 6.49 -6.12 -9.11
CA LEU A 298 5.16 -6.37 -8.55
C LEU A 298 4.04 -5.83 -9.43
N THR A 299 4.30 -4.75 -10.17
CA THR A 299 3.37 -4.14 -11.14
C THR A 299 3.53 -4.72 -12.55
N ARG A 300 4.46 -5.65 -12.76
CA ARG A 300 4.74 -6.27 -14.08
C ARG A 300 5.18 -5.25 -15.14
N PHE A 301 5.88 -4.18 -14.75
CA PHE A 301 6.46 -3.22 -15.70
C PHE A 301 7.45 -3.92 -16.64
N LEU A 302 8.26 -4.81 -16.07
CA LEU A 302 9.14 -5.74 -16.78
C LEU A 302 8.95 -7.18 -16.26
N PRO A 303 9.29 -8.19 -17.07
CA PRO A 303 9.33 -9.58 -16.63
C PRO A 303 10.29 -9.80 -15.43
N PRO A 304 10.02 -10.74 -14.53
CA PRO A 304 10.89 -11.01 -13.37
C PRO A 304 12.31 -11.48 -13.72
N ASP A 305 12.49 -12.08 -14.90
CA ASP A 305 13.78 -12.53 -15.43
C ASP A 305 14.55 -11.44 -16.20
N ASP A 306 13.98 -10.25 -16.37
CA ASP A 306 14.70 -9.12 -16.95
C ASP A 306 15.90 -8.75 -16.05
N PRO A 307 17.13 -8.66 -16.60
CA PRO A 307 18.32 -8.35 -15.81
C PRO A 307 18.19 -7.07 -15.00
N ARG A 308 17.47 -6.05 -15.50
CA ARG A 308 17.31 -4.79 -14.78
C ARG A 308 16.45 -4.94 -13.54
N VAL A 309 15.41 -5.78 -13.63
CA VAL A 309 14.55 -6.11 -12.49
C VAL A 309 15.36 -6.85 -11.43
N ARG A 310 16.05 -7.92 -11.84
CA ARG A 310 16.85 -8.73 -10.92
C ARG A 310 17.96 -7.90 -10.26
N ASN A 311 18.69 -7.11 -11.03
CA ASN A 311 19.75 -6.23 -10.51
C ASN A 311 19.20 -5.21 -9.52
N THR A 312 18.04 -4.62 -9.79
CA THR A 312 17.39 -3.66 -8.89
C THR A 312 16.98 -4.28 -7.56
N VAL A 313 16.34 -5.45 -7.60
CA VAL A 313 15.91 -6.16 -6.37
C VAL A 313 17.13 -6.53 -5.53
N LEU A 314 18.20 -7.05 -6.15
CA LEU A 314 19.42 -7.43 -5.44
C LEU A 314 20.17 -6.20 -4.90
N ALA A 315 20.28 -5.12 -5.69
CA ALA A 315 20.90 -3.87 -5.24
C ALA A 315 20.17 -3.29 -4.02
N ILE A 316 18.83 -3.24 -4.03
CA ILE A 316 18.07 -2.78 -2.86
C ILE A 316 18.30 -3.71 -1.66
N ALA A 317 18.30 -5.03 -1.88
CA ALA A 317 18.48 -5.99 -0.81
C ALA A 317 19.89 -5.97 -0.16
N ASP A 318 20.91 -5.59 -0.94
CA ASP A 318 22.31 -5.64 -0.52
C ASP A 318 22.85 -4.26 -0.13
N GLU A 319 22.33 -3.17 -0.72
CA GLU A 319 22.86 -1.81 -0.60
C GLU A 319 21.90 -0.83 0.08
N LEU A 320 20.58 -1.06 0.09
CA LEU A 320 19.57 -0.17 0.70
C LEU A 320 18.95 -0.76 1.98
N THR A 321 19.78 -1.40 2.81
CA THR A 321 19.34 -1.97 4.08
C THR A 321 20.16 -1.48 5.27
N GLU A 322 19.54 -1.53 6.44
CA GLU A 322 20.19 -1.34 7.72
C GLU A 322 19.90 -2.55 8.60
N ASP A 323 20.97 -3.24 9.00
CA ASP A 323 20.90 -4.54 9.67
C ASP A 323 19.94 -5.52 8.94
N GLY A 324 19.79 -5.43 7.61
CA GLY A 324 18.95 -6.30 6.78
C GLY A 324 17.45 -5.94 6.71
N LEU A 325 17.02 -4.80 7.27
CA LEU A 325 15.72 -4.20 6.98
C LEU A 325 15.88 -3.03 6.01
N VAL A 326 14.90 -2.81 5.15
CA VAL A 326 14.99 -1.90 4.00
C VAL A 326 14.65 -0.47 4.40
N LEU A 327 15.44 0.49 3.93
CA LEU A 327 15.18 1.94 4.02
C LEU A 327 14.32 2.41 2.84
N ARG A 328 13.56 3.51 2.97
CA ARG A 328 12.89 4.11 1.79
C ARG A 328 13.91 4.54 0.74
N TYR A 329 14.93 5.27 1.20
CA TYR A 329 16.07 5.80 0.47
C TYR A 329 17.15 6.18 1.51
N ARG A 330 18.34 6.58 1.07
CA ARG A 330 19.36 7.12 1.99
C ARG A 330 19.16 8.63 2.15
N VAL A 331 18.87 9.09 3.37
CA VAL A 331 18.59 10.52 3.67
C VAL A 331 19.71 11.49 3.26
N HIS A 332 20.95 11.03 3.10
CA HIS A 332 22.07 11.88 2.64
C HIS A 332 22.22 11.95 1.11
N GLU A 333 21.49 11.11 0.37
CA GLU A 333 21.47 11.06 -1.09
C GLU A 333 20.16 11.66 -1.66
N THR A 334 19.15 11.87 -0.81
CA THR A 334 17.82 12.37 -1.20
C THR A 334 17.52 13.70 -0.50
N ASP A 335 17.11 14.70 -1.26
CA ASP A 335 16.52 15.93 -0.70
C ASP A 335 15.05 15.69 -0.33
N ASP A 336 14.82 15.16 0.88
CA ASP A 336 13.48 14.92 1.42
C ASP A 336 12.86 16.17 2.08
N GLY A 337 13.63 17.25 2.19
CA GLY A 337 13.24 18.51 2.84
C GLY A 337 13.14 18.44 4.37
N LEU A 338 13.76 17.43 5.01
CA LEU A 338 13.72 17.17 6.45
C LEU A 338 15.14 16.96 7.01
N SER A 339 15.28 16.98 8.33
CA SER A 339 16.56 16.77 9.01
C SER A 339 16.58 15.49 9.84
N GLY A 340 17.77 14.97 10.13
CA GLY A 340 17.97 13.81 10.98
C GLY A 340 17.80 12.47 10.25
N GLU A 341 17.79 11.40 11.04
CA GLU A 341 17.70 10.02 10.58
C GLU A 341 16.23 9.57 10.42
N GLU A 342 16.06 8.43 9.75
CA GLU A 342 14.81 7.72 9.56
C GLU A 342 15.00 6.27 10.00
N GLY A 343 13.98 5.62 10.56
CA GLY A 343 14.01 4.19 10.80
C GLY A 343 13.86 3.38 9.51
N THR A 344 13.82 2.05 9.65
CA THR A 344 13.56 1.18 8.49
C THR A 344 12.07 1.05 8.25
N PHE A 345 11.62 1.48 7.07
CA PHE A 345 10.21 1.57 6.72
C PHE A 345 9.67 0.15 6.43
N THR A 346 8.78 -0.33 7.31
CA THR A 346 8.49 -1.77 7.43
C THR A 346 7.93 -2.36 6.13
N ILE A 347 7.07 -1.61 5.45
CA ILE A 347 6.51 -1.99 4.15
C ILE A 347 7.58 -2.27 3.09
N CYS A 348 8.68 -1.52 3.05
CA CYS A 348 9.76 -1.72 2.08
C CYS A 348 10.39 -3.11 2.22
N SER A 349 10.52 -3.59 3.45
CA SER A 349 11.04 -4.94 3.72
C SER A 349 10.06 -6.03 3.27
N PHE A 350 8.75 -5.82 3.45
CA PHE A 350 7.73 -6.75 2.93
C PHE A 350 7.61 -6.72 1.39
N TRP A 351 7.78 -5.55 0.76
CA TRP A 351 7.92 -5.47 -0.69
C TRP A 351 9.15 -6.23 -1.18
N LEU A 352 10.26 -6.15 -0.45
CA LEU A 352 11.47 -6.88 -0.81
C LEU A 352 11.24 -8.40 -0.72
N VAL A 353 10.54 -8.89 0.31
CA VAL A 353 10.14 -10.32 0.36
C VAL A 353 9.39 -10.71 -0.91
N SER A 354 8.36 -9.94 -1.29
CA SER A 354 7.55 -10.24 -2.48
C SER A 354 8.41 -10.21 -3.75
N ALA A 355 9.24 -9.20 -3.91
CA ALA A 355 10.12 -9.05 -5.07
C ALA A 355 11.17 -10.15 -5.17
N LEU A 356 11.73 -10.60 -4.04
CA LEU A 356 12.66 -11.74 -3.98
C LEU A 356 11.98 -13.04 -4.42
N VAL A 357 10.73 -13.29 -4.00
CA VAL A 357 9.96 -14.45 -4.49
C VAL A 357 9.83 -14.38 -6.02
N GLU A 358 9.44 -13.22 -6.56
CA GLU A 358 9.23 -13.03 -7.99
C GLU A 358 10.48 -13.29 -8.83
N ILE A 359 11.67 -12.91 -8.35
CA ILE A 359 12.93 -13.17 -9.05
C ILE A 359 13.55 -14.54 -8.72
N GLY A 360 12.82 -15.41 -8.02
CA GLY A 360 13.23 -16.79 -7.69
C GLY A 360 14.20 -16.91 -6.50
N GLU A 361 14.43 -15.85 -5.72
CA GLU A 361 15.30 -15.82 -4.54
C GLU A 361 14.59 -16.32 -3.28
N MET A 362 13.95 -17.49 -3.37
CA MET A 362 13.06 -18.03 -2.32
C MET A 362 13.71 -18.15 -0.95
N GLY A 363 14.97 -18.59 -0.88
CA GLY A 363 15.69 -18.71 0.39
C GLY A 363 15.89 -17.36 1.08
N ARG A 364 16.17 -16.28 0.32
CA ARG A 364 16.30 -14.92 0.87
C ARG A 364 14.94 -14.39 1.31
N ALA A 365 13.91 -14.57 0.47
CA ALA A 365 12.55 -14.14 0.75
C ALA A 365 12.01 -14.75 2.05
N LYS A 366 12.13 -16.07 2.22
CA LYS A 366 11.65 -16.78 3.41
C LYS A 366 12.32 -16.29 4.69
N ARG A 367 13.66 -16.19 4.71
CA ARG A 367 14.40 -15.72 5.90
C ARG A 367 14.02 -14.29 6.28
N LEU A 368 13.88 -13.40 5.30
CA LEU A 368 13.45 -12.03 5.56
C LEU A 368 12.00 -12.00 6.07
N CYS A 369 11.10 -12.80 5.49
CA CYS A 369 9.72 -12.90 5.95
C CYS A 369 9.62 -13.41 7.39
N GLU A 370 10.31 -14.51 7.73
CA GLU A 370 10.38 -15.06 9.09
C GLU A 370 10.87 -14.03 10.10
N ARG A 371 11.91 -13.28 9.73
CA ARG A 371 12.44 -12.21 10.58
C ARG A 371 11.41 -11.09 10.76
N LEU A 372 10.77 -10.62 9.69
CA LEU A 372 9.74 -9.59 9.78
C LEU A 372 8.58 -10.04 10.66
N LEU A 373 8.13 -11.29 10.50
CA LEU A 373 7.08 -11.88 11.32
C LEU A 373 7.48 -11.96 12.80
N SER A 374 8.76 -12.14 13.11
CA SER A 374 9.26 -12.14 14.49
C SER A 374 9.20 -10.78 15.19
N PHE A 375 9.10 -9.68 14.43
CA PHE A 375 8.95 -8.34 14.98
C PHE A 375 7.50 -7.96 15.34
N ALA A 376 6.51 -8.81 15.07
CA ALA A 376 5.15 -8.57 15.51
C ALA A 376 5.05 -8.16 16.98
N SER A 377 4.27 -7.13 17.28
CA SER A 377 3.84 -6.85 18.65
C SER A 377 3.06 -8.06 19.24
N PRO A 378 2.82 -8.11 20.56
CA PRO A 378 2.04 -9.19 21.18
C PRO A 378 0.62 -9.38 20.60
N LEU A 379 0.10 -8.39 19.87
CA LEU A 379 -1.19 -8.44 19.19
C LEU A 379 -1.08 -8.83 17.70
N LEU A 380 0.11 -9.16 17.23
CA LEU A 380 0.47 -9.38 15.82
C LEU A 380 0.27 -8.13 14.94
N LEU A 381 0.45 -6.95 15.53
CA LEU A 381 0.32 -5.65 14.87
C LEU A 381 1.69 -5.05 14.55
N TYR A 382 1.73 -4.27 13.47
CA TYR A 382 2.92 -3.59 12.97
C TYR A 382 2.75 -2.08 12.93
N ALA A 383 3.86 -1.39 13.21
CA ALA A 383 3.94 0.05 13.01
C ALA A 383 4.43 0.35 11.59
N GLU A 384 4.48 1.63 11.28
CA GLU A 384 5.11 2.20 10.11
C GLU A 384 6.58 1.78 9.97
N GLU A 385 7.35 1.95 11.04
CA GLU A 385 8.78 1.67 11.06
C GLU A 385 9.17 0.69 12.15
N ILE A 386 10.27 -0.01 11.91
CA ILE A 386 10.94 -0.86 12.89
C ILE A 386 12.38 -0.37 13.02
N GLU A 387 12.82 -0.15 14.25
CA GLU A 387 14.23 0.02 14.54
C GLU A 387 14.92 -1.35 14.46
N PRO A 388 15.91 -1.52 13.58
CA PRO A 388 16.30 -2.85 13.12
C PRO A 388 17.08 -3.68 14.15
N ARG A 389 17.64 -3.05 15.19
CA ARG A 389 18.47 -3.72 16.21
C ARG A 389 17.67 -4.20 17.41
N SER A 390 16.75 -3.38 17.89
CA SER A 390 15.90 -3.60 19.05
C SER A 390 14.53 -4.16 18.69
N GLY A 391 14.09 -4.02 17.43
CA GLY A 391 12.73 -4.34 17.02
C GLY A 391 11.69 -3.35 17.53
N ARG A 392 12.11 -2.17 18.01
CA ARG A 392 11.19 -1.14 18.50
C ARG A 392 10.33 -0.64 17.33
N HIS A 393 9.03 -0.63 17.54
CA HIS A 393 8.07 -0.03 16.64
C HIS A 393 8.15 1.51 16.72
N LEU A 394 8.24 2.14 15.56
CA LEU A 394 8.35 3.58 15.37
C LEU A 394 7.28 4.07 14.38
N GLY A 395 6.99 5.37 14.41
CA GLY A 395 5.94 5.97 13.58
C GLY A 395 4.52 5.51 13.94
N ASN A 396 3.60 5.67 13.02
CA ASN A 396 2.18 5.41 13.25
C ASN A 396 1.85 3.92 13.47
N PHE A 397 0.83 3.62 14.31
CA PHE A 397 0.51 2.26 14.74
C PHE A 397 -0.98 2.02 15.03
N PRO A 398 -1.57 0.88 14.59
CA PRO A 398 -1.06 0.01 13.53
C PRO A 398 -1.14 0.73 12.18
N GLN A 399 -0.16 0.51 11.30
CA GLN A 399 -0.16 1.11 9.97
C GLN A 399 -0.82 0.17 8.95
N ALA A 400 -1.85 0.64 8.26
CA ALA A 400 -2.58 -0.14 7.25
C ALA A 400 -1.63 -0.60 6.13
N PHE A 401 -0.77 0.29 5.65
CA PHE A 401 0.07 0.03 4.49
C PHE A 401 1.07 -1.12 4.75
N THR A 402 1.67 -1.16 5.96
CA THR A 402 2.51 -2.28 6.39
C THR A 402 1.74 -3.59 6.51
N HIS A 403 0.54 -3.59 7.10
CA HIS A 403 -0.28 -4.79 7.24
C HIS A 403 -0.71 -5.38 5.89
N LEU A 404 -0.96 -4.54 4.91
CA LEU A 404 -1.17 -4.99 3.55
C LEU A 404 0.07 -5.68 2.98
N ALA A 405 1.22 -5.00 3.04
CA ALA A 405 2.43 -5.52 2.43
C ALA A 405 2.82 -6.85 3.05
N LEU A 406 2.57 -7.02 4.35
CA LEU A 406 2.66 -8.30 5.04
C LEU A 406 1.77 -9.36 4.39
N ILE A 407 0.47 -9.10 4.22
CA ILE A 407 -0.46 -10.07 3.60
C ILE A 407 0.10 -10.52 2.25
N ASN A 408 0.52 -9.57 1.43
CA ASN A 408 1.03 -9.85 0.12
C ASN A 408 2.33 -10.68 0.15
N ALA A 409 3.29 -10.29 0.97
CA ALA A 409 4.56 -10.98 1.12
C ALA A 409 4.38 -12.42 1.62
N VAL A 410 3.55 -12.60 2.65
CA VAL A 410 3.26 -13.91 3.24
C VAL A 410 2.56 -14.81 2.22
N VAL A 411 1.58 -14.29 1.48
CA VAL A 411 0.90 -15.09 0.44
C VAL A 411 1.84 -15.46 -0.71
N HIS A 412 2.73 -14.56 -1.14
CA HIS A 412 3.74 -14.90 -2.15
C HIS A 412 4.64 -16.05 -1.70
N VAL A 413 5.14 -16.01 -0.47
CA VAL A 413 5.99 -17.08 0.07
C VAL A 413 5.21 -18.40 0.14
N ILE A 414 4.01 -18.40 0.73
CA ILE A 414 3.19 -19.61 0.88
C ILE A 414 2.90 -20.25 -0.49
N ARG A 415 2.47 -19.45 -1.48
CA ARG A 415 2.19 -19.97 -2.82
C ARG A 415 3.42 -20.59 -3.48
N ALA A 416 4.57 -19.93 -3.37
CA ALA A 416 5.80 -20.46 -3.93
C ALA A 416 6.29 -21.74 -3.23
N GLU A 417 6.03 -21.89 -1.93
CA GLU A 417 6.26 -23.15 -1.20
C GLU A 417 5.31 -24.26 -1.68
N GLU A 418 4.02 -23.97 -1.84
CA GLU A 418 3.02 -24.92 -2.35
C GLU A 418 3.32 -25.36 -3.80
N GLU A 419 3.80 -24.44 -4.66
CA GLU A 419 4.24 -24.75 -6.02
C GLU A 419 5.48 -25.66 -6.02
N ALA A 420 6.44 -25.40 -5.13
CA ALA A 420 7.60 -26.27 -4.97
C ALA A 420 7.22 -27.67 -4.49
N ASP A 421 6.31 -27.77 -3.50
CA ASP A 421 5.85 -29.04 -2.95
C ASP A 421 4.98 -29.84 -3.94
N SER A 422 4.15 -29.17 -4.74
CA SER A 422 3.33 -29.80 -5.77
C SER A 422 4.15 -30.32 -6.96
N SER A 423 5.29 -29.68 -7.27
CA SER A 423 6.27 -30.23 -8.22
C SER A 423 6.96 -31.50 -7.71
N GLY A 424 6.89 -31.75 -6.39
CA GLY A 424 7.40 -32.93 -5.71
C GLY A 424 6.35 -34.02 -5.45
N MET A 425 5.28 -34.12 -6.25
CA MET A 425 4.28 -35.19 -6.08
C MET A 425 4.96 -36.57 -5.98
N PHE A 426 4.91 -37.12 -4.76
CA PHE A 426 5.21 -38.51 -4.48
C PHE A 426 4.33 -39.39 -5.37
N GLN A 427 4.92 -40.05 -6.36
CA GLN A 427 4.28 -41.20 -7.00
C GLN A 427 4.37 -42.36 -6.01
N PRO A 428 3.25 -42.79 -5.39
CA PRO A 428 3.26 -44.02 -4.62
C PRO A 428 3.70 -45.16 -5.55
N ALA A 429 4.55 -46.06 -5.05
CA ALA A 429 5.09 -47.20 -5.81
C ALA A 429 4.02 -48.14 -6.42
N ASN A 430 2.73 -47.90 -6.14
CA ASN A 430 1.57 -48.65 -6.61
C ASN A 430 0.61 -47.83 -7.49
N ALA A 431 1.04 -46.70 -8.07
CA ALA A 431 0.21 -46.02 -9.07
C ALA A 431 -0.01 -46.96 -10.29
N PRO A 432 -1.25 -47.28 -10.66
CA PRO A 432 -1.52 -48.15 -11.81
C PRO A 432 -1.03 -47.48 -13.09
N MET A 433 -0.34 -48.25 -13.94
CA MET A 433 0.18 -47.81 -15.25
C MET A 433 -0.90 -47.26 -16.17
#